data_AF-A0A6N8BBW2-F1
#
_entry.id   AF-A0A6N8BBW2-F1
#
_cell.length_a   1.000
_cell.length_b   1.000
_cell.length_c   1.000
_cell.angle_alpha   90.00
_cell.angle_beta   90.00
_cell.angle_gamma   90.00
#
_symmetry.space_group_name_H-M   'P 1'
#
loop_
_entity.id
_entity.type
_entity.pdbx_description
1 polymer ?
#
loop_
_entity_poly.entity_id
_entity_poly.type
_entity_poly.pdbx_seq_one_letter_code
_entity_poly.pdbx_strand_id
1 'polypeptide(L)'
;MRNYQVPIQFRQETKPFGGVLSLRQFFYITFGFGLGCMFCYPIPWDIAWIIPKAILFLLPIGLSIPPGFKRIEKYDWYLDRYLLLKWHFYVSRKEFSWRKKAGGE
;
A
#
# COMPACT_ATOMS: atom_id res chain seq x y z
N MET A 1 -15.25 1.92 40.59
CA MET A 1 -15.23 1.45 39.18
C MET A 1 -13.96 0.63 38.98
N ARG A 2 -14.07 -0.64 38.58
CA ARG A 2 -12.92 -1.54 38.44
C ARG A 2 -12.34 -1.35 37.03
N ASN A 3 -11.27 -0.58 36.92
CA ASN A 3 -10.58 -0.34 35.64
C ASN A 3 -9.90 -1.64 35.19
N TYR A 4 -10.55 -2.36 34.28
CA TYR A 4 -9.90 -3.43 33.53
C TYR A 4 -9.02 -2.79 32.45
N GLN A 5 -7.70 -3.04 32.51
CA GLN A 5 -6.83 -2.75 31.38
C GLN A 5 -7.17 -3.74 30.26
N VAL A 6 -7.93 -3.26 29.28
CA VAL A 6 -8.11 -4.00 28.03
C VAL A 6 -6.75 -4.11 27.32
N PRO A 7 -6.40 -5.29 26.79
CA PRO A 7 -5.14 -5.46 26.10
C PRO A 7 -5.07 -4.48 24.91
N ILE A 8 -3.96 -3.76 24.82
CA ILE A 8 -3.69 -2.84 23.71
C ILE A 8 -3.76 -3.63 22.42
N GLN A 9 -4.73 -3.33 21.57
CA GLN A 9 -4.93 -4.04 20.30
C GLN A 9 -3.85 -3.63 19.30
N PHE A 10 -2.69 -4.30 19.33
CA PHE A 10 -1.59 -4.09 18.36
C PHE A 10 -1.93 -4.52 16.93
N ARG A 11 -3.10 -5.14 16.71
CA ARG A 11 -3.51 -5.63 15.39
C ARG A 11 -3.94 -4.50 14.45
N GLN A 12 -4.35 -3.36 15.01
CA GLN A 12 -4.78 -2.21 14.22
C GLN A 12 -3.59 -1.29 13.95
N GLU A 13 -3.48 -0.82 12.71
CA GLU A 13 -2.46 0.17 12.38
C GLU A 13 -2.68 1.46 13.16
N THR A 14 -1.59 1.97 13.73
CA THR A 14 -1.57 3.28 14.37
C THR A 14 -1.85 4.35 13.32
N LYS A 15 -2.77 5.25 13.65
CA LYS A 15 -3.20 6.36 12.78
C LYS A 15 -2.67 7.67 13.35
N PRO A 16 -1.41 8.05 13.06
CA PRO A 16 -0.78 9.23 13.65
C PRO A 16 -1.44 10.55 13.22
N PHE A 17 -2.07 10.58 12.04
CA PHE A 17 -2.73 11.78 11.53
C PHE A 17 -4.18 11.82 11.98
N GLY A 18 -4.42 12.46 13.13
CA GLY A 18 -5.75 12.75 13.67
C GLY A 18 -6.60 11.52 13.96
N GLY A 19 -6.01 10.32 14.10
CA GLY A 19 -6.75 9.08 14.26
C GLY A 19 -7.50 8.59 13.00
N VAL A 20 -7.36 9.30 11.87
CA VAL A 20 -8.07 9.00 10.62
C VAL A 20 -7.17 8.27 9.63
N LEU A 21 -5.93 8.74 9.47
CA LEU A 21 -5.01 8.26 8.43
C LEU A 21 -3.83 7.47 9.02
N SER A 22 -3.55 6.31 8.44
CA SER A 22 -2.30 5.57 8.75
C SER A 22 -1.11 6.15 8.00
N LEU A 23 0.10 5.91 8.51
CA LEU A 23 1.34 6.40 7.87
C LEU A 23 1.49 5.87 6.44
N ARG A 24 1.05 4.62 6.17
CA ARG A 24 1.03 4.05 4.82
C ARG A 24 0.08 4.80 3.89
N GLN A 25 -1.14 5.08 4.35
CA GLN A 25 -2.12 5.86 3.59
C GLN A 25 -1.57 7.25 3.25
N PHE A 26 -0.84 7.86 4.19
CA PHE A 26 -0.15 9.12 3.95
C PHE A 26 0.89 9.00 2.82
N PHE A 27 1.74 7.97 2.85
CA PHE A 27 2.70 7.73 1.78
C PHE A 27 2.03 7.53 0.42
N TYR A 28 0.94 6.77 0.35
CA TYR A 28 0.22 6.54 -0.90
C TYR A 28 -0.37 7.84 -1.47
N ILE A 29 -0.98 8.68 -0.63
CA ILE A 29 -1.52 9.98 -1.06
C ILE A 29 -0.39 10.89 -1.57
N THR A 30 0.69 11.02 -0.80
CA THR A 30 1.82 11.89 -1.16
C THR A 30 2.53 11.39 -2.42
N PHE A 31 2.66 10.07 -2.58
CA PHE A 31 3.25 9.45 -3.76
C PHE A 31 2.37 9.63 -5.01
N GLY A 32 1.07 9.41 -4.90
CA GLY A 32 0.12 9.66 -5.98
C GLY A 32 0.07 11.12 -6.41
N PHE A 33 0.09 12.04 -5.44
CA PHE A 33 0.17 13.48 -5.70
C PHE A 33 1.47 13.86 -6.42
N GLY A 34 2.61 13.36 -5.93
CA GLY A 34 3.92 13.59 -6.56
C GLY A 34 3.98 13.08 -8.00
N LEU A 35 3.48 11.87 -8.26
CA LEU A 35 3.37 11.33 -9.61
C LEU A 35 2.45 12.18 -10.50
N GLY A 36 1.29 12.59 -10.00
CA GLY A 36 0.38 13.48 -10.72
C GLY A 36 1.04 14.79 -11.14
N CYS A 37 1.76 15.44 -10.22
CA CYS A 37 2.54 16.64 -10.53
C CYS A 37 3.60 16.37 -11.60
N MET A 38 4.33 15.25 -11.49
CA MET A 38 5.39 14.88 -12.44
C MET A 38 4.85 14.69 -13.86
N PHE A 39 3.68 14.05 -14.02
CA PHE A 39 3.04 13.86 -15.32
C PHE A 39 2.46 15.16 -15.90
N CYS A 40 2.03 16.10 -15.05
CA CYS A 40 1.47 17.39 -15.51
C CYS A 40 2.53 18.47 -15.76
N TYR A 41 3.70 18.37 -15.14
CA TYR A 41 4.80 19.32 -15.24
C TYR A 41 5.24 19.65 -16.68
N PRO A 42 5.44 18.68 -17.59
CA PRO A 42 5.91 18.98 -18.95
C PRO A 42 4.85 19.61 -19.86
N ILE A 43 3.58 19.67 -19.44
CA ILE A 43 2.49 20.13 -20.30
C ILE A 43 2.33 21.65 -20.11
N PRO A 44 2.28 22.45 -21.19
CA PRO A 44 2.10 23.90 -21.10
C PRO A 44 0.76 24.29 -20.47
N TRP A 45 0.72 25.44 -19.80
CA TRP A 45 -0.48 26.01 -19.17
C TRP A 45 -1.39 26.69 -20.20
N ASP A 46 -1.88 25.88 -21.13
CA ASP A 46 -2.85 26.32 -22.13
C ASP A 46 -4.26 25.90 -21.75
N ILE A 47 -5.27 26.70 -22.14
CA ILE A 47 -6.68 26.46 -21.78
C ILE A 47 -7.17 25.14 -22.39
N ALA A 48 -6.70 24.79 -23.59
CA ALA A 48 -7.01 23.53 -24.27
C ALA A 48 -6.52 22.28 -23.49
N TRP A 49 -5.50 22.44 -22.66
CA TRP A 49 -4.88 21.33 -21.92
C TRP A 49 -5.36 21.20 -20.47
N ILE A 50 -6.26 22.07 -20.00
CA ILE A 50 -6.79 22.03 -18.62
C ILE A 50 -7.49 20.70 -18.33
N ILE A 51 -8.43 20.28 -19.20
CA ILE A 51 -9.19 19.04 -19.00
C ILE A 51 -8.26 17.79 -19.10
N PRO A 52 -7.41 17.65 -20.14
CA PRO A 52 -6.45 16.55 -20.20
C PRO A 52 -5.51 16.50 -19.00
N LYS A 53 -5.00 17.64 -18.52
CA LYS A 53 -4.15 17.72 -17.33
C LYS A 53 -4.87 17.26 -16.08
N ALA A 54 -6.12 17.70 -15.88
CA ALA A 54 -6.90 17.27 -14.72
C ALA A 54 -7.09 15.75 -14.70
N ILE A 55 -7.41 15.15 -15.85
CA ILE A 55 -7.54 13.68 -15.98
C ILE A 55 -6.20 12.98 -15.73
N LEU A 56 -5.12 13.50 -16.33
CA LEU A 56 -3.78 12.93 -16.19
C LEU A 56 -3.23 13.06 -14.75
N PHE A 57 -3.63 14.10 -14.01
CA PHE A 57 -3.32 14.28 -12.61
C PHE A 57 -4.13 13.35 -11.70
N LEU A 58 -5.42 13.18 -11.99
CA LEU A 58 -6.34 12.35 -11.22
C LEU A 58 -6.04 10.86 -11.36
N LEU A 59 -5.54 10.41 -12.52
CA LEU A 59 -5.20 9.01 -12.77
C LEU A 59 -4.21 8.41 -11.75
N PRO A 60 -2.98 8.95 -11.57
CA PRO A 60 -2.01 8.41 -10.63
C PRO A 60 -2.46 8.54 -9.18
N ILE A 61 -3.19 9.61 -8.83
CA ILE A 61 -3.78 9.78 -7.50
C ILE A 61 -4.82 8.68 -7.26
N GLY A 62 -5.75 8.49 -8.19
CA GLY A 62 -6.79 7.47 -8.12
C GLY A 62 -6.23 6.04 -8.06
N LEU A 63 -5.13 5.77 -8.76
CA LEU A 63 -4.45 4.46 -8.71
C LEU A 63 -3.66 4.22 -7.42
N SER A 64 -3.17 5.29 -6.78
CA SER A 64 -2.38 5.19 -5.55
C SER A 64 -3.21 4.91 -4.28
N ILE A 65 -4.51 5.26 -4.28
CA ILE A 65 -5.38 5.15 -3.10
C ILE A 65 -5.81 3.69 -2.78
N PRO A 66 -6.29 2.87 -3.72
CA PRO A 66 -6.75 1.51 -3.45
C PRO A 66 -5.79 0.62 -2.64
N PRO A 67 -4.47 0.60 -2.89
CA PRO A 67 -3.56 -0.28 -2.15
C PRO A 67 -3.43 0.06 -0.66
N GLY A 68 -3.56 1.33 -0.28
CA GLY A 68 -3.46 1.78 1.12
C GLY A 68 -4.76 1.68 1.91
N PHE A 69 -5.92 1.71 1.24
CA PHE A 69 -7.23 1.78 1.89
C PHE A 69 -8.03 0.47 1.82
N LYS A 70 -7.77 -0.39 0.82
CA LYS A 70 -8.52 -1.63 0.67
C LYS A 70 -7.95 -2.73 1.56
N ARG A 71 -8.73 -3.13 2.58
CA ARG A 71 -8.47 -4.32 3.40
C ARG A 71 -9.12 -5.52 2.72
N ILE A 72 -8.38 -6.63 2.64
CA ILE A 72 -8.90 -7.91 2.20
C ILE A 72 -9.41 -8.64 3.44
N GLU A 73 -10.72 -8.58 3.68
CA GLU A 73 -11.38 -9.14 4.88
C GLU A 73 -11.02 -10.61 5.12
N LYS A 74 -10.88 -11.39 4.05
CA LYS A 74 -10.52 -12.82 4.10
C LYS A 74 -9.16 -13.11 4.76
N TYR A 75 -8.19 -12.19 4.66
CA TYR A 75 -6.82 -12.39 5.16
C TYR A 75 -6.43 -11.41 6.26
N ASP A 76 -7.35 -10.53 6.63
CA ASP A 76 -7.12 -9.40 7.52
C ASP A 76 -5.94 -8.49 7.15
N TRP A 77 -5.56 -8.48 5.87
CA TRP A 77 -4.40 -7.76 5.35
C TRP A 77 -4.81 -6.65 4.41
N TYR A 78 -3.98 -5.62 4.34
CA TYR A 78 -4.12 -4.59 3.33
C TYR A 78 -3.62 -5.10 1.96
N LEU A 79 -4.20 -4.57 0.89
CA LEU A 79 -3.96 -4.99 -0.48
C LEU A 79 -2.48 -4.91 -0.87
N ASP A 80 -1.78 -3.86 -0.43
CA ASP A 80 -0.34 -3.68 -0.63
C ASP A 80 0.50 -4.81 -0.03
N ARG A 81 0.27 -5.19 1.23
CA ARG A 81 0.99 -6.28 1.90
C ARG A 81 0.70 -7.62 1.24
N TYR A 82 -0.54 -7.83 0.80
CA TYR A 82 -0.92 -9.01 0.07
C TYR A 82 -0.20 -9.10 -1.29
N LEU A 83 -0.15 -8.00 -2.04
CA LEU A 83 0.56 -7.91 -3.32
C LEU A 83 2.07 -8.12 -3.14
N LEU A 84 2.68 -7.49 -2.14
CA LEU A 84 4.10 -7.65 -1.81
C LEU A 84 4.43 -9.11 -1.45
N LEU A 85 3.62 -9.76 -0.62
CA LEU A 85 3.84 -11.16 -0.27
C LEU A 85 3.71 -12.06 -1.50
N LYS A 86 2.67 -11.85 -2.32
CA LYS A 86 2.47 -12.64 -3.54
C LYS A 86 3.63 -12.47 -4.52
N TRP A 87 4.13 -11.25 -4.66
CA TRP A 87 5.31 -10.96 -5.47
C TRP A 87 6.56 -11.65 -4.91
N HIS A 88 6.80 -11.52 -3.59
CA HIS A 88 7.91 -12.18 -2.92
C HIS A 88 7.87 -13.70 -3.13
N PHE A 89 6.70 -14.32 -3.00
CA PHE A 89 6.51 -15.74 -3.23
C PHE A 89 6.77 -16.17 -4.69
N TYR A 90 6.46 -15.30 -5.65
CA TYR A 90 6.72 -15.56 -7.07
C TYR A 90 8.21 -15.44 -7.41
N VAL A 91 8.90 -14.46 -6.81
CA VAL A 91 10.32 -14.18 -7.04
C VAL A 91 11.25 -15.11 -6.26
N SER A 92 10.87 -15.49 -5.03
CA SER A 92 11.56 -16.55 -4.29
C SER A 92 11.30 -17.87 -5.00
N ARG A 93 12.16 -18.19 -5.97
CA ARG A 93 12.28 -19.54 -6.51
C ARG A 93 12.36 -20.47 -5.30
N LYS A 94 11.36 -21.33 -5.20
CA LYS A 94 11.25 -22.41 -4.23
C LYS A 94 12.44 -23.35 -4.41
N GLU A 95 13.61 -22.98 -3.89
CA GLU A 95 14.66 -23.92 -3.54
C GLU A 95 14.16 -24.71 -2.32
N PHE A 96 13.14 -25.54 -2.54
CA PHE A 96 12.92 -26.70 -1.69
C PHE A 96 14.07 -27.67 -1.99
N SER A 97 15.25 -27.34 -1.46
CA SER A 97 16.28 -28.33 -1.22
C SER A 97 15.70 -29.27 -0.19
N TRP A 98 15.04 -30.33 -0.66
CA TRP A 98 14.80 -31.53 0.12
C TRP A 98 16.17 -32.14 0.42
N ARG A 99 16.91 -31.52 1.36
CA ARG A 99 18.06 -32.18 1.95
C ARG A 99 17.53 -33.27 2.84
N LYS A 100 17.28 -34.40 2.17
CA LYS A 100 17.04 -35.74 2.67
C LYS A 100 18.09 -35.99 3.76
N LYS A 101 17.76 -35.73 5.03
CA LYS A 101 18.47 -36.34 6.16
C LYS A 101 17.94 -37.77 6.26
N ALA A 102 18.33 -38.59 5.28
CA ALA A 102 18.21 -40.04 5.34
C ALA A 102 19.64 -40.59 5.32
N GLY A 103 20.04 -41.19 6.45
CA GLY A 103 21.08 -42.22 6.54
C GLY A 103 22.55 -41.77 6.54
N GLY A 104 23.31 -42.35 7.46
CA GLY A 104 24.76 -42.17 7.67
C GLY A 104 25.03 -41.08 8.69
N GLU A 105 25.45 -41.36 9.93
CA GLU A 105 26.28 -42.46 10.45
C GLU A 105 25.81 -42.90 11.84
#